data_AF-A0A8S1QEH1-F1
#
_entry.id   AF-A0A8S1QEH1-F1
#
_cell.length_a   1.000
_cell.length_b   1.000
_cell.length_c   1.000
_cell.angle_alpha   90.00
_cell.angle_beta   90.00
_cell.angle_gamma   90.00
#
_symmetry.space_group_name_H-M   'P 1'
#
loop_
_entity.id
_entity.type
_entity.pdbx_description
1 polymer ?
#
loop_
_entity_poly.entity_id
_entity_poly.type
_entity_poly.pdbx_seq_one_letter_code
_entity_poly.pdbx_strand_id
1 'polypeptide(L)'
;MANFFECFLSEIEGIELIYSRIILTVGLIISQVLIIQFGCALFSFFTAQKYKSRIMSNTILYLYIQNYATLIKQFFSTLAIRKISQIDYIQGDVSLLYGSNNHFNWIYAFIIPGSALFGLIIPLSLYIFLYLKKNDLNKIKYRSHIGYLFNEYTRKNYFWEWIKLWNKTIIIIILIYFETDISLKASSLGLCLLIYQYLSQHFKPYNLQKFNLLDVQTGQLCSSAIFFAAVKYICDQQENYTLSSLIQTIIILISLILSYPFIRGILKVYFKKYKPGVFEIMLTICKNYYPNSKFTKYLSLRLIILRQREKKIKSHFQKMKQAFKKRKQNEKKQQKIVLNSNLSKNNTMNLLLNQSQKKEFDNS
;
A
#
# COMPACT_ATOMS: atom_id res chain seq x y z
N MET A 1 18.59 4.42 17.89
CA MET A 1 17.84 3.26 18.42
C MET A 1 18.19 1.93 17.73
N ALA A 2 18.63 1.91 16.46
CA ALA A 2 19.03 0.65 15.79
C ALA A 2 20.21 -0.06 16.49
N ASN A 3 21.22 0.69 16.91
CA ASN A 3 22.46 0.12 17.46
C ASN A 3 22.28 -0.68 18.77
N PHE A 4 21.31 -0.32 19.61
CA PHE A 4 21.07 -1.06 20.88
C PHE A 4 20.50 -2.45 20.60
N PHE A 5 19.58 -2.55 19.65
CA PHE A 5 18.98 -3.83 19.28
C PHE A 5 19.98 -4.73 18.55
N GLU A 6 20.88 -4.14 17.77
CA GLU A 6 21.98 -4.88 17.12
C GLU A 6 23.00 -5.40 18.12
N CYS A 7 23.32 -4.62 19.16
CA CYS A 7 24.17 -5.08 20.28
C CYS A 7 23.53 -6.28 20.99
N PHE A 8 22.24 -6.18 21.32
CA PHE A 8 21.49 -7.27 21.94
C PHE A 8 21.39 -8.52 21.05
N LEU A 9 21.22 -8.35 19.74
CA LEU A 9 21.24 -9.47 18.78
C LEU A 9 22.62 -10.14 18.69
N SER A 10 23.70 -9.38 18.84
CA SER A 10 25.06 -9.93 18.81
C SER A 10 25.37 -10.77 20.05
N GLU A 11 24.72 -10.47 21.17
CA GLU A 11 24.86 -11.22 22.43
C GLU A 11 24.02 -12.52 22.43
N ILE A 12 22.98 -12.63 21.60
CA ILE A 12 22.20 -13.86 21.45
C ILE A 12 22.97 -14.83 20.54
N GLU A 13 23.64 -15.79 21.16
CA GLU A 13 24.66 -16.65 20.57
C GLU A 13 24.26 -17.45 19.31
N GLY A 14 25.26 -17.64 18.43
CA GLY A 14 25.33 -18.74 17.46
C GLY A 14 24.94 -18.43 16.01
N ILE A 15 24.33 -17.26 15.73
CA ILE A 15 23.89 -16.88 14.39
C ILE A 15 24.54 -15.56 13.98
N GLU A 16 25.07 -15.49 12.76
CA GLU A 16 25.63 -14.26 12.20
C GLU A 16 24.55 -13.14 12.17
N LEU A 17 24.96 -11.93 12.58
CA LEU A 17 24.06 -10.79 12.79
C LEU A 17 23.21 -10.44 11.55
N ILE A 18 23.74 -10.69 10.36
CA ILE A 18 23.05 -10.45 9.10
C ILE A 18 21.78 -11.32 8.94
N TYR A 19 21.83 -12.60 9.30
CA TYR A 19 20.67 -13.50 9.20
C TYR A 19 19.69 -13.25 10.34
N SER A 20 20.19 -13.00 11.55
CA SER A 20 19.35 -12.70 12.70
C SER A 20 18.52 -11.43 12.47
N ARG A 21 19.08 -10.42 11.79
CA ARG A 21 18.35 -9.22 11.34
C ARG A 21 17.20 -9.54 10.39
N ILE A 22 17.37 -10.46 9.44
CA ILE A 22 16.31 -10.88 8.52
C ILE A 22 15.21 -11.62 9.29
N ILE A 23 15.59 -12.60 10.11
CA ILE A 23 14.68 -13.39 10.94
C ILE A 23 13.87 -12.47 11.85
N LEU A 24 14.53 -11.51 12.51
CA LEU A 24 13.87 -10.51 13.34
C LEU A 24 12.90 -9.66 12.52
N THR A 25 13.30 -9.19 11.35
CA THR A 25 12.44 -8.34 10.51
C THR A 25 11.16 -9.09 10.13
N VAL A 26 11.27 -10.37 9.74
CA VAL A 26 10.12 -11.25 9.48
C VAL A 26 9.30 -11.48 10.76
N GLY A 27 9.96 -11.75 11.89
CA GLY A 27 9.33 -11.94 13.19
C GLY A 27 8.54 -10.70 13.66
N LEU A 28 9.06 -9.50 13.42
CA LEU A 28 8.39 -8.24 13.73
C LEU A 28 7.14 -8.04 12.87
N ILE A 29 7.19 -8.40 11.58
CA ILE A 29 6.00 -8.35 10.71
C ILE A 29 4.92 -9.32 11.22
N ILE A 30 5.31 -10.54 11.61
CA ILE A 30 4.39 -11.53 12.19
C ILE A 30 3.82 -11.02 13.51
N SER A 31 4.67 -10.48 14.39
CA SER A 31 4.26 -9.90 15.68
C SER A 31 3.27 -8.75 15.50
N GLN A 32 3.48 -7.85 14.53
CA GLN A 32 2.53 -6.79 14.20
C GLN A 32 1.16 -7.35 13.78
N VAL A 33 1.14 -8.42 12.96
CA VAL A 33 -0.11 -9.09 12.59
C VAL A 33 -0.81 -9.68 13.82
N LEU A 34 -0.07 -10.35 14.69
CA LEU A 34 -0.61 -10.95 15.93
C LEU A 34 -1.15 -9.88 16.89
N ILE A 35 -0.43 -8.78 17.08
CA ILE A 35 -0.87 -7.65 17.94
C ILE A 35 -2.17 -7.06 17.39
N ILE A 36 -2.27 -6.83 16.08
CA ILE A 36 -3.50 -6.29 15.47
C ILE A 36 -4.65 -7.30 15.60
N GLN A 37 -4.39 -8.59 15.41
CA GLN A 37 -5.38 -9.64 15.59
C GLN A 37 -5.88 -9.72 17.03
N PHE A 38 -4.96 -9.69 18.00
CA PHE A 38 -5.26 -9.68 19.43
C PHE A 38 -6.06 -8.44 19.81
N GLY A 39 -5.63 -7.25 19.39
CA GLY A 39 -6.36 -6.00 19.64
C GLY A 39 -7.78 -6.01 19.05
N CYS A 40 -7.97 -6.57 17.86
CA CYS A 40 -9.30 -6.72 17.27
C CYS A 40 -10.15 -7.76 18.00
N ALA A 41 -9.57 -8.87 18.45
CA ALA A 41 -10.25 -9.91 19.22
C ALA A 41 -10.72 -9.35 20.57
N LEU A 42 -9.83 -8.66 21.28
CA LEU A 42 -10.11 -7.99 22.54
C LEU A 42 -11.19 -6.92 22.38
N PHE A 43 -11.13 -6.08 21.33
CA PHE A 43 -12.19 -5.12 21.03
C PHE A 43 -13.54 -5.80 20.72
N SER A 44 -13.52 -6.93 20.01
CA SER A 44 -14.73 -7.70 19.69
C SER A 44 -15.36 -8.32 20.94
N PHE A 45 -14.52 -8.76 21.89
CA PHE A 45 -14.92 -9.28 23.19
C PHE A 45 -15.62 -8.18 24.02
N PHE A 46 -15.01 -6.99 24.13
CA PHE A 46 -15.62 -5.87 24.88
C PHE A 46 -16.89 -5.30 24.25
N THR A 47 -17.00 -5.30 22.92
CA THR A 47 -18.12 -4.66 22.21
C THR A 47 -19.23 -5.64 21.81
N ALA A 48 -19.09 -6.94 22.13
CA ALA A 48 -19.97 -8.03 21.68
C ALA A 48 -20.25 -8.02 20.15
N GLN A 49 -19.36 -7.43 19.35
CA GLN A 49 -19.51 -7.32 17.89
C GLN A 49 -18.71 -8.40 17.18
N LYS A 50 -19.31 -9.04 16.17
CA LYS A 50 -18.62 -10.08 15.38
C LYS A 50 -17.41 -9.54 14.64
N TYR A 51 -16.29 -10.26 14.76
CA TYR A 51 -15.05 -10.00 14.04
C TYR A 51 -15.26 -10.02 12.52
N LYS A 52 -14.68 -9.03 11.83
CA LYS A 52 -14.76 -8.91 10.36
C LYS A 52 -13.44 -9.40 9.76
N SER A 53 -13.41 -10.62 9.23
CA SER A 53 -12.26 -11.21 8.51
C SER A 53 -11.64 -10.30 7.42
N ARG A 54 -12.42 -9.38 6.87
CA ARG A 54 -11.99 -8.34 5.92
C ARG A 54 -10.89 -7.41 6.45
N ILE A 55 -10.88 -7.15 7.74
CA ILE A 55 -9.85 -6.31 8.35
C ILE A 55 -8.51 -7.06 8.29
N MET A 56 -8.52 -8.36 8.67
CA MET A 56 -7.32 -9.21 8.64
C MET A 56 -6.64 -9.23 7.27
N SER A 57 -7.40 -9.52 6.21
CA SER A 57 -6.81 -9.67 4.88
C SER A 57 -6.21 -8.35 4.37
N ASN A 58 -6.87 -7.21 4.62
CA ASN A 58 -6.32 -5.91 4.25
C ASN A 58 -5.09 -5.55 5.08
N THR A 59 -5.08 -5.89 6.38
CA THR A 59 -3.93 -5.63 7.26
C THR A 59 -2.72 -6.45 6.83
N ILE A 60 -2.86 -7.76 6.60
CA ILE A 60 -1.77 -8.62 6.13
C ILE A 60 -1.20 -8.09 4.83
N LEU A 61 -2.09 -7.77 3.87
CA LEU A 61 -1.68 -7.30 2.55
C LEU A 61 -1.00 -5.92 2.61
N TYR A 62 -1.50 -5.02 3.44
CA TYR A 62 -0.89 -3.72 3.70
C TYR A 62 0.50 -3.86 4.32
N LEU A 63 0.64 -4.67 5.38
CA LEU A 63 1.92 -4.90 6.05
C LEU A 63 2.95 -5.55 5.12
N TYR A 64 2.50 -6.49 4.28
CA TYR A 64 3.35 -7.10 3.25
C TYR A 64 3.85 -6.04 2.25
N ILE A 65 2.96 -5.26 1.64
CA ILE A 65 3.35 -4.24 0.64
C ILE A 65 4.23 -3.15 1.25
N GLN A 66 3.96 -2.76 2.50
CA GLN A 66 4.74 -1.76 3.22
C GLN A 66 6.17 -2.25 3.50
N ASN A 67 6.35 -3.50 3.91
CA ASN A 67 7.66 -4.06 4.28
C ASN A 67 8.39 -4.74 3.11
N TYR A 68 7.75 -4.87 1.95
CA TYR A 68 8.29 -5.56 0.77
C TYR A 68 9.70 -5.09 0.40
N ALA A 69 9.89 -3.77 0.24
CA ALA A 69 11.17 -3.21 -0.19
C ALA A 69 12.31 -3.52 0.81
N THR A 70 12.03 -3.48 2.10
CA THR A 70 13.01 -3.79 3.15
C THR A 70 13.43 -5.25 3.11
N LEU A 71 12.47 -6.18 3.00
CA LEU A 71 12.76 -7.61 2.93
C LEU A 71 13.58 -7.96 1.69
N ILE A 72 13.13 -7.50 0.52
CA ILE A 72 13.84 -7.73 -0.74
C ILE A 72 15.26 -7.16 -0.66
N LYS A 73 15.43 -5.93 -0.15
CA LYS A 73 16.76 -5.34 0.04
C LYS A 73 17.65 -6.21 0.92
N GLN A 74 17.15 -6.68 2.06
CA GLN A 74 17.94 -7.51 2.96
C GLN A 74 18.36 -8.82 2.28
N PHE A 75 17.42 -9.58 1.70
CA PHE A 75 17.74 -10.84 1.02
C PHE A 75 18.75 -10.64 -0.13
N PHE A 76 18.51 -9.69 -1.04
CA PHE A 76 19.42 -9.47 -2.15
C PHE A 76 20.78 -8.92 -1.70
N SER A 77 20.84 -8.13 -0.62
CA SER A 77 22.13 -7.66 -0.08
C SER A 77 22.97 -8.79 0.53
N THR A 78 22.33 -9.86 1.00
CA THR A 78 23.05 -11.05 1.48
C THR A 78 23.53 -11.96 0.35
N LEU A 79 22.90 -11.90 -0.83
CA LEU A 79 23.33 -12.64 -2.02
C LEU A 79 24.42 -11.91 -2.81
N ALA A 80 24.57 -10.61 -2.59
CA ALA A 80 25.46 -9.79 -3.38
C ALA A 80 26.86 -9.69 -2.76
N ILE A 81 27.84 -9.56 -3.64
CA ILE A 81 29.27 -9.58 -3.32
C ILE A 81 29.80 -8.15 -3.36
N ARG A 82 30.64 -7.81 -2.39
CA ARG A 82 31.42 -6.57 -2.38
C ARG A 82 32.90 -6.89 -2.27
N LYS A 83 33.70 -6.45 -3.24
CA LYS A 83 35.16 -6.62 -3.23
C LYS A 83 35.83 -5.49 -2.46
N ILE A 84 36.64 -5.83 -1.46
CA ILE A 84 37.50 -4.90 -0.73
C ILE A 84 38.90 -5.49 -0.69
N SER A 85 39.88 -4.80 -1.27
CA SER A 85 41.27 -5.27 -1.32
C SER A 85 41.44 -6.68 -1.91
N GLN A 86 40.70 -6.99 -2.99
CA GLN A 86 40.66 -8.30 -3.66
C GLN A 86 40.02 -9.44 -2.85
N ILE A 87 39.43 -9.14 -1.70
CA ILE A 87 38.69 -10.10 -0.88
C ILE A 87 37.19 -9.85 -1.06
N ASP A 88 36.45 -10.93 -1.25
CA ASP A 88 35.00 -10.89 -1.47
C ASP A 88 34.28 -10.96 -0.11
N TYR A 89 33.54 -9.91 0.22
CA TYR A 89 32.71 -9.81 1.41
C TYR A 89 31.22 -9.82 1.04
N ILE A 90 30.37 -10.18 2.00
CA ILE A 90 28.93 -10.05 1.84
C ILE A 90 28.56 -8.57 1.80
N GLN A 91 27.82 -8.12 0.80
CA GLN A 91 27.49 -6.70 0.66
C GLN A 91 26.67 -6.15 1.83
N GLY A 92 25.75 -6.95 2.37
CA GLY A 92 24.93 -6.57 3.52
C GLY A 92 25.69 -6.50 4.86
N ASP A 93 26.86 -7.13 4.96
CA ASP A 93 27.72 -7.11 6.15
C ASP A 93 29.18 -7.43 5.80
N VAL A 94 30.02 -6.39 5.88
CA VAL A 94 31.44 -6.45 5.51
C VAL A 94 32.29 -7.19 6.57
N SER A 95 31.72 -7.57 7.71
CA SER A 95 32.42 -8.39 8.71
C SER A 95 32.57 -9.87 8.28
N LEU A 96 31.83 -10.29 7.25
CA LEU A 96 31.72 -11.69 6.84
C LEU A 96 32.26 -11.90 5.42
N LEU A 97 33.10 -12.92 5.28
CA LEU A 97 33.63 -13.35 3.99
C LEU A 97 32.55 -14.02 3.15
N TYR A 98 32.46 -13.62 1.88
CA TYR A 98 31.61 -14.29 0.92
C TYR A 98 32.22 -15.64 0.54
N GLY A 99 31.38 -16.67 0.45
CA GLY A 99 31.79 -18.02 0.06
C GLY A 99 32.27 -18.93 1.20
N SER A 100 32.10 -18.54 2.47
CA SER A 100 32.30 -19.47 3.59
C SER A 100 31.27 -20.61 3.54
N ASN A 101 31.63 -21.79 4.05
CA ASN A 101 30.71 -22.95 4.07
C ASN A 101 29.42 -22.65 4.85
N ASN A 102 29.55 -21.89 5.95
CA ASN A 102 28.39 -21.42 6.73
C ASN A 102 27.49 -20.51 5.89
N HIS A 103 28.09 -19.55 5.17
CA HIS A 103 27.34 -18.64 4.32
C HIS A 103 26.57 -19.38 3.21
N PHE A 104 27.19 -20.35 2.54
CA PHE A 104 26.49 -21.16 1.54
C PHE A 104 25.32 -21.95 2.13
N ASN A 105 25.49 -22.53 3.32
CA ASN A 105 24.39 -23.21 4.01
C ASN A 105 23.21 -22.26 4.25
N TRP A 106 23.46 -21.04 4.72
CA TRP A 106 22.41 -20.02 4.90
C TRP A 106 21.81 -19.55 3.58
N ILE A 107 22.61 -19.42 2.52
CA ILE A 107 22.13 -19.07 1.18
C ILE A 107 21.09 -20.08 0.71
N TYR A 108 21.44 -21.38 0.72
CA TYR A 108 20.59 -22.43 0.17
C TYR A 108 19.40 -22.76 1.08
N ALA A 109 19.59 -22.76 2.39
CA ALA A 109 18.53 -23.12 3.34
C ALA A 109 17.52 -21.99 3.56
N PHE A 110 17.97 -20.73 3.55
CA PHE A 110 17.15 -19.60 4.01
C PHE A 110 17.01 -18.46 3.00
N ILE A 111 18.12 -17.96 2.43
CA ILE A 111 18.10 -16.73 1.63
C ILE A 111 17.45 -16.96 0.26
N ILE A 112 17.82 -18.00 -0.48
CA ILE A 112 17.23 -18.31 -1.79
C ILE A 112 15.74 -18.66 -1.64
N PRO A 113 15.33 -19.59 -0.74
CA PRO A 113 13.91 -19.87 -0.53
C PRO A 113 13.12 -18.64 -0.05
N GLY A 114 13.69 -17.84 0.85
CA GLY A 114 13.05 -16.62 1.35
C GLY A 114 12.89 -15.55 0.27
N SER A 115 13.96 -15.27 -0.49
CA SER A 115 13.90 -14.32 -1.60
C SER A 115 12.93 -14.77 -2.69
N ALA A 116 12.86 -16.06 -3.01
CA ALA A 116 11.89 -16.60 -3.96
C ALA A 116 10.45 -16.46 -3.43
N LEU A 117 10.23 -16.79 -2.14
CA LEU A 117 8.92 -16.68 -1.50
C LEU A 117 8.40 -15.24 -1.51
N PHE A 118 9.19 -14.31 -0.97
CA PHE A 118 8.79 -12.91 -0.83
C PHE A 118 8.89 -12.14 -2.14
N GLY A 119 9.91 -12.38 -2.96
CA GLY A 119 10.16 -11.64 -4.20
C GLY A 119 9.35 -12.09 -5.39
N LEU A 120 8.99 -13.38 -5.48
CA LEU A 120 8.38 -13.96 -6.67
C LEU A 120 7.05 -14.64 -6.35
N ILE A 121 7.02 -15.62 -5.44
CA ILE A 121 5.84 -16.46 -5.19
C ILE A 121 4.66 -15.62 -4.67
N ILE A 122 4.87 -14.76 -3.68
CA ILE A 122 3.79 -13.93 -3.13
C ILE A 122 3.25 -12.93 -4.18
N PRO A 123 4.06 -12.09 -4.85
CA PRO A 123 3.57 -11.19 -5.90
C PRO A 123 2.85 -11.93 -7.04
N LEU A 124 3.37 -13.08 -7.47
CA LEU A 124 2.81 -13.87 -8.56
C LEU A 124 1.49 -14.53 -8.13
N SER A 125 1.39 -15.04 -6.90
CA SER A 125 0.13 -15.56 -6.36
C SER A 125 -0.95 -14.48 -6.24
N LEU A 126 -0.60 -13.26 -5.82
CA LEU A 126 -1.51 -12.11 -5.80
C LEU A 126 -1.99 -11.74 -7.21
N TYR A 127 -1.09 -11.75 -8.19
CA TYR A 127 -1.44 -11.51 -9.59
C TYR A 127 -2.38 -12.58 -10.14
N ILE A 128 -2.05 -13.86 -9.97
CA ILE A 128 -2.89 -14.98 -10.41
C ILE A 128 -4.27 -14.89 -9.77
N PHE A 129 -4.33 -14.61 -8.46
CA PHE A 129 -5.59 -14.45 -7.74
C PHE A 129 -6.46 -13.34 -8.35
N LEU A 130 -5.86 -12.17 -8.67
CA LEU A 130 -6.56 -11.08 -9.32
C LEU A 130 -7.01 -11.44 -10.74
N TYR A 131 -6.17 -12.13 -11.51
CA TYR A 131 -6.47 -12.57 -12.86
C TYR A 131 -7.66 -13.53 -12.90
N LEU A 132 -7.65 -14.56 -12.06
CA LEU A 132 -8.72 -15.55 -11.95
C LEU A 132 -10.05 -14.93 -11.48
N LYS A 133 -9.99 -13.89 -10.66
CA LYS A 133 -11.18 -13.20 -10.12
C LYS A 133 -11.53 -11.90 -10.82
N LYS A 134 -10.94 -11.59 -11.99
CA LYS A 134 -11.14 -10.32 -12.72
C LYS A 134 -12.61 -9.93 -12.95
N ASN A 135 -13.47 -10.91 -13.22
CA ASN A 135 -14.90 -10.69 -13.47
C ASN A 135 -15.68 -10.37 -12.19
N ASP A 136 -15.17 -10.82 -11.05
CA ASP A 136 -15.80 -10.76 -9.74
C ASP A 136 -15.23 -9.65 -8.83
N LEU A 137 -14.21 -8.91 -9.27
CA LEU A 137 -13.56 -7.84 -8.50
C LEU A 137 -14.56 -6.76 -8.03
N ASN A 138 -15.62 -6.53 -8.78
CA ASN A 138 -16.66 -5.55 -8.41
C ASN A 138 -17.61 -6.04 -7.32
N LYS A 139 -17.64 -7.35 -7.01
CA LYS A 139 -18.48 -7.89 -5.95
C LYS A 139 -17.98 -7.39 -4.59
N ILE A 140 -18.91 -6.90 -3.76
CA ILE A 140 -18.62 -6.33 -2.43
C ILE A 140 -17.77 -7.27 -1.57
N LYS A 141 -17.98 -8.59 -1.69
CA LYS A 141 -17.21 -9.61 -0.97
C LYS A 141 -15.71 -9.48 -1.25
N TYR A 142 -15.29 -9.60 -2.52
CA TYR A 142 -13.86 -9.52 -2.90
C TYR A 142 -13.27 -8.12 -2.72
N ARG A 143 -14.00 -7.08 -3.12
CA ARG A 143 -13.55 -5.69 -2.99
C ARG A 143 -13.23 -5.29 -1.55
N SER A 144 -13.88 -5.94 -0.58
CA SER A 144 -13.64 -5.64 0.82
C SER A 144 -12.44 -6.36 1.43
N HIS A 145 -11.92 -7.41 0.78
CA HIS A 145 -10.76 -8.18 1.23
C HIS A 145 -9.46 -7.81 0.50
N ILE A 146 -9.56 -7.52 -0.81
CA ILE A 146 -8.42 -7.27 -1.72
C ILE A 146 -8.48 -5.84 -2.29
N GLY A 147 -9.42 -5.02 -1.82
CA GLY A 147 -9.64 -3.67 -2.35
C GLY A 147 -8.40 -2.79 -2.33
N TYR A 148 -7.48 -3.02 -1.39
CA TYR A 148 -6.21 -2.29 -1.37
C TYR A 148 -5.39 -2.47 -2.66
N LEU A 149 -5.38 -3.67 -3.25
CA LEU A 149 -4.59 -3.93 -4.48
C LEU A 149 -5.14 -3.26 -5.73
N PHE A 150 -6.44 -2.95 -5.79
CA PHE A 150 -7.06 -2.54 -7.06
C PHE A 150 -8.05 -1.39 -7.00
N ASN A 151 -8.48 -0.91 -5.83
CA ASN A 151 -9.51 0.12 -5.72
C ASN A 151 -9.11 1.45 -6.40
N GLU A 152 -7.81 1.72 -6.45
CA GLU A 152 -7.28 2.95 -7.04
C GLU A 152 -7.18 2.87 -8.56
N TYR A 153 -7.20 1.66 -9.13
CA TYR A 153 -6.99 1.41 -10.55
C TYR A 153 -8.27 1.23 -11.33
N THR A 154 -8.17 1.48 -12.64
CA THR A 154 -9.24 1.19 -13.58
C THR A 154 -9.42 -0.32 -13.71
N ARG A 155 -10.63 -0.75 -14.09
CA ARG A 155 -10.94 -2.17 -14.29
C ARG A 155 -10.05 -2.84 -15.34
N LYS A 156 -9.55 -2.08 -16.31
CA LYS A 156 -8.63 -2.58 -17.35
C LYS A 156 -7.21 -2.78 -16.81
N ASN A 157 -6.78 -1.97 -15.85
CA ASN A 157 -5.41 -1.90 -15.35
C ASN A 157 -5.29 -2.42 -13.90
N TYR A 158 -6.05 -3.45 -13.54
CA TYR A 158 -6.05 -4.01 -12.18
C TYR A 158 -4.70 -4.64 -11.77
N PHE A 159 -3.86 -5.00 -12.74
CA PHE A 159 -2.53 -5.58 -12.54
C PHE A 159 -1.44 -4.54 -12.21
N TRP A 160 -1.79 -3.25 -12.15
CA TRP A 160 -0.79 -2.18 -12.00
C TRP A 160 0.02 -2.27 -10.71
N GLU A 161 -0.57 -2.76 -9.62
CA GLU A 161 0.17 -2.97 -8.37
C GLU A 161 1.33 -3.96 -8.53
N TRP A 162 1.13 -5.01 -9.34
CA TRP A 162 2.16 -5.99 -9.65
C TRP A 162 3.33 -5.35 -10.42
N ILE A 163 3.04 -4.49 -11.39
CA ILE A 163 4.07 -3.71 -12.12
C ILE A 163 4.87 -2.83 -11.14
N LYS A 164 4.19 -2.17 -10.20
CA LYS A 164 4.86 -1.34 -9.19
C LYS A 164 5.76 -2.15 -8.26
N LEU A 165 5.35 -3.35 -7.86
CA LEU A 165 6.18 -4.25 -7.06
C LEU A 165 7.43 -4.67 -7.82
N TRP A 166 7.31 -5.09 -9.09
CA TRP A 166 8.47 -5.45 -9.92
C TRP A 166 9.41 -4.28 -10.17
N ASN A 167 8.89 -3.09 -10.45
CA ASN A 167 9.72 -1.89 -10.62
C ASN A 167 10.53 -1.61 -9.34
N LYS A 168 9.93 -1.73 -8.15
CA LYS A 168 10.66 -1.59 -6.88
C LYS A 168 11.75 -2.65 -6.73
N THR A 169 11.48 -3.89 -7.10
CA THR A 169 12.47 -4.99 -7.03
C THR A 169 13.64 -4.74 -7.96
N ILE A 170 13.38 -4.34 -9.21
CA ILE A 170 14.43 -4.00 -10.18
C ILE A 170 15.29 -2.85 -9.66
N ILE A 171 14.67 -1.79 -9.13
CA ILE A 171 15.40 -0.66 -8.51
C ILE A 171 16.29 -1.16 -7.37
N ILE A 172 15.79 -2.01 -6.49
CA ILE A 172 16.58 -2.57 -5.37
C ILE A 172 17.75 -3.40 -5.88
N ILE A 173 17.53 -4.27 -6.87
CA ILE A 173 18.58 -5.08 -7.50
C ILE A 173 19.67 -4.17 -8.09
N ILE A 174 19.29 -3.15 -8.87
CA ILE A 174 20.24 -2.18 -9.44
C ILE A 174 21.02 -1.46 -8.33
N LEU A 175 20.35 -1.04 -7.25
CA LEU A 175 21.00 -0.35 -6.14
C LEU A 175 22.04 -1.21 -5.42
N ILE A 176 21.81 -2.52 -5.35
CA ILE A 176 22.65 -3.50 -4.69
C ILE A 176 23.83 -3.88 -5.60
N TYR A 177 23.56 -4.45 -6.78
CA TYR A 177 24.61 -4.99 -7.65
C TYR A 177 25.54 -3.92 -8.24
N PHE A 178 25.08 -2.68 -8.41
CA PHE A 178 25.91 -1.58 -8.91
C PHE A 178 26.33 -0.62 -7.79
N GLU A 179 26.56 -1.10 -6.57
CA GLU A 179 26.99 -0.22 -5.47
C GLU A 179 28.31 0.50 -5.77
N THR A 180 29.28 -0.20 -6.38
CA THR A 180 30.62 0.32 -6.69
C THR A 180 30.62 1.23 -7.93
N ASP A 181 29.90 0.85 -8.98
CA ASP A 181 29.90 1.55 -10.26
C ASP A 181 28.78 2.60 -10.32
N ILE A 182 29.03 3.77 -9.71
CA ILE A 182 28.05 4.85 -9.55
C ILE A 182 27.47 5.31 -10.90
N SER A 183 28.29 5.39 -11.95
CA SER A 183 27.84 5.77 -13.30
C SER A 183 26.85 4.75 -13.90
N LEU A 184 27.15 3.45 -13.76
CA LEU A 184 26.31 2.36 -14.25
C LEU A 184 25.02 2.24 -13.43
N LYS A 185 25.12 2.43 -12.11
CA LYS A 185 23.98 2.52 -11.20
C LYS A 185 23.02 3.62 -11.62
N ALA A 186 23.52 4.83 -11.85
CA ALA A 186 22.69 5.97 -12.21
C ALA A 186 22.02 5.80 -13.58
N SER A 187 22.77 5.32 -14.59
CA SER A 187 22.21 5.08 -15.93
C SER A 187 21.14 3.98 -15.92
N SER A 188 21.37 2.87 -15.21
CA SER A 188 20.41 1.78 -15.08
C SER A 188 19.14 2.20 -14.32
N LEU A 189 19.29 2.95 -13.22
CA LEU A 189 18.14 3.51 -12.50
C LEU A 189 17.34 4.48 -13.37
N GLY A 190 18.03 5.37 -14.09
CA GLY A 190 17.41 6.30 -15.03
C GLY A 190 16.61 5.56 -16.11
N LEU A 191 17.19 4.54 -16.75
CA LEU A 191 16.52 3.73 -17.76
C LEU A 191 15.30 2.99 -17.19
N CYS A 192 15.44 2.36 -16.02
CA CYS A 192 14.34 1.67 -15.34
C CYS A 192 13.15 2.61 -15.07
N LEU A 193 13.43 3.83 -14.57
CA LEU A 193 12.40 4.83 -14.31
C LEU A 193 11.76 5.37 -15.58
N LEU A 194 12.53 5.57 -16.66
CA LEU A 194 12.00 6.00 -17.95
C LEU A 194 11.05 4.94 -18.54
N ILE A 195 11.40 3.65 -18.45
CA ILE A 195 10.51 2.55 -18.86
C ILE A 195 9.23 2.55 -18.03
N TYR A 196 9.34 2.69 -16.71
CA TYR A 196 8.16 2.78 -15.83
C TYR A 196 7.27 3.99 -16.19
N GLN A 197 7.86 5.16 -16.45
CA GLN A 197 7.14 6.36 -16.84
C GLN A 197 6.41 6.18 -18.18
N TYR A 198 7.08 5.59 -19.16
CA TYR A 198 6.48 5.27 -20.46
C TYR A 198 5.25 4.37 -20.29
N LEU A 199 5.37 3.30 -19.49
CA LEU A 199 4.24 2.42 -19.17
C LEU A 199 3.13 3.20 -18.43
N SER A 200 3.45 4.02 -17.44
CA SER A 200 2.46 4.77 -16.66
C SER A 200 1.67 5.75 -17.54
N GLN A 201 2.36 6.44 -18.45
CA GLN A 201 1.74 7.36 -19.40
C GLN A 201 0.85 6.65 -20.43
N HIS A 202 1.27 5.47 -20.91
CA HIS A 202 0.51 4.68 -21.87
C HIS A 202 -0.76 4.07 -21.24
N PHE A 203 -0.64 3.43 -20.07
CA PHE A 203 -1.75 2.71 -19.45
C PHE A 203 -2.71 3.60 -18.66
N LYS A 204 -2.25 4.73 -18.08
CA LYS A 204 -3.05 5.61 -17.21
C LYS A 204 -3.84 4.81 -16.16
N PRO A 205 -3.14 4.10 -15.27
CA PRO A 205 -3.70 3.05 -14.43
C PRO A 205 -4.74 3.54 -13.42
N TYR A 206 -4.64 4.78 -12.93
CA TYR A 206 -5.46 5.28 -11.84
C TYR A 206 -6.84 5.74 -12.31
N ASN A 207 -7.87 5.51 -11.48
CA ASN A 207 -9.25 5.98 -11.70
C ASN A 207 -9.35 7.51 -11.72
N LEU A 208 -8.53 8.18 -10.92
CA LEU A 208 -8.48 9.64 -10.84
C LEU A 208 -7.36 10.17 -11.74
N GLN A 209 -7.72 10.94 -12.77
CA GLN A 209 -6.76 11.52 -13.71
C GLN A 209 -5.66 12.34 -13.01
N LYS A 210 -6.00 13.04 -11.92
CA LYS A 210 -5.02 13.77 -11.10
C LYS A 210 -3.90 12.86 -10.59
N PHE A 211 -4.19 11.61 -10.23
CA PHE A 211 -3.17 10.67 -9.75
C PHE A 211 -2.30 10.15 -10.88
N ASN A 212 -2.84 9.91 -12.09
CA ASN A 212 -2.03 9.60 -13.27
C ASN A 212 -1.04 10.74 -13.57
N LEU A 213 -1.50 11.99 -13.54
CA LEU A 213 -0.65 13.15 -13.79
C LEU A 213 0.43 13.31 -12.70
N LEU A 214 0.08 13.11 -11.43
CA LEU A 214 1.05 13.16 -10.34
C LEU A 214 2.09 12.03 -10.43
N ASP A 215 1.69 10.80 -10.77
CA ASP A 215 2.61 9.65 -10.92
C ASP A 215 3.65 9.93 -12.02
N VAL A 216 3.22 10.44 -13.17
CA VAL A 216 4.12 10.81 -14.27
C VAL A 216 5.04 11.99 -13.89
N GLN A 217 4.49 13.07 -13.34
CA GLN A 217 5.28 14.25 -12.94
C GLN A 217 6.33 13.91 -11.88
N THR A 218 5.94 13.13 -10.87
CA THR A 218 6.85 12.72 -9.79
C THR A 218 7.93 11.77 -10.31
N GLY A 219 7.58 10.86 -11.23
CA GLY A 219 8.55 10.04 -11.95
C GLY A 219 9.57 10.87 -12.70
N GLN A 220 9.12 11.85 -13.51
CA GLN A 220 9.99 12.73 -14.30
C GLN A 220 10.96 13.53 -13.42
N LEU A 221 10.45 14.14 -12.34
CA LEU A 221 11.27 14.88 -11.38
C LEU A 221 12.28 13.97 -10.65
N CYS A 222 11.89 12.74 -10.35
CA CYS A 222 12.80 11.76 -9.74
C CYS A 222 13.90 11.33 -10.72
N SER A 223 13.56 11.07 -11.98
CA SER A 223 14.53 10.72 -13.01
C SER A 223 15.50 11.87 -13.28
N SER A 224 15.02 13.12 -13.36
CA SER A 224 15.91 14.27 -13.54
C SER A 224 16.83 14.46 -12.34
N ALA A 225 16.34 14.27 -11.12
CA ALA A 225 17.17 14.31 -9.91
C ALA A 225 18.29 13.25 -9.92
N ILE A 226 18.01 12.04 -10.41
CA ILE A 226 19.04 10.98 -10.55
C ILE A 226 20.09 11.36 -11.58
N PHE A 227 19.68 11.92 -12.73
CA PHE A 227 20.63 12.41 -13.73
C PHE A 227 21.51 13.53 -13.16
N PHE A 228 20.92 14.51 -12.46
CA PHE A 228 21.70 15.56 -11.79
C PHE A 228 22.64 14.99 -10.72
N ALA A 229 22.22 13.98 -9.96
CA ALA A 229 23.09 13.31 -9.00
C ALA A 229 24.28 12.62 -9.68
N ALA A 230 24.09 12.02 -10.86
CA ALA A 230 25.17 11.45 -11.65
C ALA A 230 26.15 12.51 -12.16
N VAL A 231 25.64 13.63 -12.70
CA VAL A 231 26.48 14.75 -13.15
C VAL A 231 27.26 15.35 -11.98
N LYS A 232 26.60 15.53 -10.82
CA LYS A 232 27.25 16.00 -9.60
C LYS A 232 28.42 15.09 -9.22
N TYR A 233 28.22 13.78 -9.23
CA TYR A 233 29.28 12.81 -8.93
C TYR A 233 30.49 12.95 -9.86
N ILE A 234 30.26 13.17 -11.15
CA ILE A 234 31.34 13.42 -12.13
C ILE A 234 32.06 14.75 -11.82
N CYS A 235 31.33 15.80 -11.46
CA CYS A 235 31.91 17.10 -11.10
C CYS A 235 32.77 17.01 -9.83
N ASP A 236 32.31 16.24 -8.83
CA ASP A 236 33.06 15.97 -7.60
C ASP A 236 34.38 15.25 -7.90
N GLN A 237 34.38 14.27 -8.82
CA GLN A 237 35.59 13.56 -9.26
C GLN A 237 36.58 14.45 -10.02
N GLN A 238 36.12 15.51 -10.67
CA GLN A 238 36.95 16.50 -11.37
C GLN A 238 37.38 17.67 -10.47
N GLU A 239 37.13 17.60 -9.16
CA GLU A 239 37.41 18.67 -8.19
C GLU A 239 36.73 20.02 -8.52
N ASN A 240 35.64 19.99 -9.31
CA ASN A 240 34.88 21.16 -9.71
C ASN A 240 33.79 21.51 -8.67
N TYR A 241 34.24 21.96 -7.50
CA TYR A 241 33.35 22.21 -6.33
C TYR A 241 32.25 23.24 -6.58
N THR A 242 32.51 24.27 -7.39
CA THR A 242 31.52 25.33 -7.71
C THR A 242 30.33 24.77 -8.47
N LEU A 243 30.59 23.99 -9.52
CA LEU A 243 29.56 23.34 -10.34
C LEU A 243 28.81 22.28 -9.53
N SER A 244 29.51 21.48 -8.73
CA SER A 244 28.89 20.49 -7.84
C SER A 244 27.92 21.13 -6.84
N SER A 245 28.32 22.24 -6.21
CA SER A 245 27.45 22.99 -5.29
C SER A 245 26.21 23.53 -5.99
N LEU A 246 26.35 24.09 -7.19
CA LEU A 246 25.21 24.54 -8.00
C LEU A 246 24.25 23.38 -8.31
N ILE A 247 24.76 22.23 -8.75
CA ILE A 247 23.92 21.05 -9.03
C ILE A 247 23.23 20.56 -7.75
N GLN A 248 23.92 20.55 -6.61
CA GLN A 248 23.34 20.19 -5.32
C GLN A 248 22.16 21.10 -4.94
N THR A 249 22.28 22.41 -5.16
CA THR A 249 21.16 23.34 -4.91
C THR A 249 19.95 23.06 -5.83
N ILE A 250 20.20 22.70 -7.09
CA ILE A 250 19.16 22.30 -8.04
C ILE A 250 18.45 21.02 -7.57
N ILE A 251 19.20 20.01 -7.10
CA ILE A 251 18.63 18.76 -6.57
C ILE A 251 17.74 19.04 -5.35
N ILE A 252 18.18 19.91 -4.43
CA ILE A 252 17.39 20.31 -3.26
C ILE A 252 16.10 21.01 -3.72
N LEU A 253 16.19 21.94 -4.67
CA LEU A 253 15.02 22.64 -5.21
C LEU A 253 14.03 21.67 -5.87
N ILE A 254 14.50 20.73 -6.68
CA ILE A 254 13.66 19.69 -7.30
C ILE A 254 12.97 18.85 -6.22
N SER A 255 13.68 18.47 -5.15
CA SER A 255 13.13 17.71 -4.04
C SER A 255 12.05 18.49 -3.26
N LEU A 256 12.24 19.79 -3.09
CA LEU A 256 11.22 20.68 -2.50
C LEU A 256 9.98 20.78 -3.41
N ILE A 257 10.17 20.96 -4.72
CA ILE A 257 9.08 21.00 -5.70
C ILE A 257 8.30 19.67 -5.70
N LEU A 258 9.00 18.54 -5.62
CA LEU A 258 8.42 17.19 -5.57
C LEU A 258 7.54 16.99 -4.32
N SER A 259 8.02 17.46 -3.15
CA SER A 259 7.34 17.26 -1.86
C SER A 259 6.13 18.19 -1.67
N TYR A 260 6.17 19.41 -2.23
CA TYR A 260 5.14 20.43 -2.10
C TYR A 260 3.69 19.95 -2.40
N PRO A 261 3.37 19.29 -3.53
CA PRO A 261 2.00 18.86 -3.82
C PRO A 261 1.46 17.85 -2.80
N PHE A 262 2.32 16.98 -2.25
CA PHE A 262 1.94 16.03 -1.21
C PHE A 262 1.68 16.73 0.11
N ILE A 263 2.60 17.59 0.55
CA ILE A 263 2.46 18.38 1.79
C ILE A 263 1.20 19.24 1.73
N ARG A 264 1.00 19.99 0.64
CA ARG A 264 -0.20 20.81 0.43
C ARG A 264 -1.47 19.95 0.40
N GLY A 265 -1.42 18.78 -0.23
CA GLY A 265 -2.53 17.84 -0.29
C GLY A 265 -2.95 17.35 1.10
N ILE A 266 -1.97 16.88 1.88
CA ILE A 266 -2.16 16.41 3.26
C ILE A 266 -2.66 17.57 4.12
N LEU A 267 -1.98 18.72 4.13
CA LEU A 267 -2.40 19.89 4.89
C LEU A 267 -3.82 20.33 4.54
N LYS A 268 -4.22 20.33 3.26
CA LYS A 268 -5.58 20.68 2.86
C LYS A 268 -6.63 19.71 3.42
N VAL A 269 -6.34 18.40 3.41
CA VAL A 269 -7.24 17.37 3.96
C VAL A 269 -7.34 17.48 5.48
N TYR A 270 -6.20 17.60 6.16
CA TYR A 270 -6.15 17.77 7.61
C TYR A 270 -6.80 19.09 8.06
N PHE A 271 -6.49 20.19 7.39
CA PHE A 271 -7.11 21.48 7.66
C PHE A 271 -8.63 21.43 7.46
N LYS A 272 -9.13 20.78 6.40
CA LYS A 272 -10.58 20.61 6.21
C LYS A 272 -11.23 19.76 7.31
N LYS A 273 -10.54 18.73 7.78
CA LYS A 273 -11.03 17.82 8.84
C LYS A 273 -11.04 18.49 10.22
N TYR A 274 -9.99 19.21 10.57
CA TYR A 274 -9.82 19.84 11.89
C TYR A 274 -10.28 21.30 11.93
N LYS A 275 -10.74 21.86 10.81
CA LYS A 275 -11.28 23.22 10.71
C LYS A 275 -12.20 23.59 11.89
N PRO A 276 -13.27 22.84 12.22
CA PRO A 276 -14.16 23.24 13.32
C PRO A 276 -13.44 23.34 14.66
N GLY A 277 -12.58 22.36 14.99
CA GLY A 277 -11.82 22.37 16.25
C GLY A 277 -10.80 23.51 16.33
N VAL A 278 -10.10 23.82 15.24
CA VAL A 278 -9.17 24.96 15.18
C VAL A 278 -9.91 26.28 15.38
N PHE A 279 -11.09 26.45 14.77
CA PHE A 279 -11.93 27.63 14.98
C PHE A 279 -12.45 27.73 16.41
N GLU A 280 -12.72 26.60 17.08
CA GLU A 280 -13.12 26.58 18.50
C GLU A 280 -11.97 27.06 19.40
N ILE A 281 -10.76 26.53 19.19
CA ILE A 281 -9.57 26.94 19.95
C ILE A 281 -9.28 28.43 19.75
N MET A 282 -9.28 28.92 18.49
CA MET A 282 -9.10 30.34 18.19
C MET A 282 -10.15 31.21 18.88
N LEU A 283 -11.41 30.77 18.89
CA LEU A 283 -12.49 31.51 19.53
C LEU A 283 -12.31 31.57 21.04
N THR A 284 -11.88 30.49 21.69
CA THR A 284 -11.57 30.47 23.13
C THR A 284 -10.44 31.43 23.47
N ILE A 285 -9.36 31.44 22.67
CA ILE A 285 -8.23 32.37 22.86
C ILE A 285 -8.69 33.83 22.65
N CYS A 286 -9.42 34.12 21.57
CA CYS A 286 -9.92 35.47 21.31
C CYS A 286 -10.92 35.95 22.35
N LYS A 287 -11.75 35.08 22.93
CA LYS A 287 -12.65 35.43 24.03
C LYS A 287 -11.89 35.81 25.30
N ASN A 288 -10.79 35.12 25.60
CA ASN A 288 -9.98 35.40 26.77
C ASN A 288 -9.23 36.73 26.66
N TYR A 289 -8.73 37.09 25.48
CA TYR A 289 -8.02 38.36 25.28
C TYR A 289 -8.94 39.56 24.96
N TYR A 290 -9.94 39.38 24.10
CA TYR A 290 -10.82 40.47 23.62
C TYR A 290 -12.28 39.99 23.48
N PRO A 291 -13.03 39.91 24.59
CA PRO A 291 -14.36 39.29 24.62
C PRO A 291 -15.38 40.01 23.72
N ASN A 292 -15.27 41.33 23.56
CA ASN A 292 -16.24 42.14 22.83
C ASN A 292 -15.78 42.63 21.44
N SER A 293 -14.68 42.10 20.91
CA SER A 293 -14.23 42.52 19.58
C SER A 293 -15.21 42.07 18.47
N LYS A 294 -15.32 42.89 17.41
CA LYS A 294 -16.06 42.52 16.18
C LYS A 294 -15.57 41.19 15.60
N PHE A 295 -14.29 40.89 15.77
CA PHE A 295 -13.65 39.65 15.33
C PHE A 295 -14.18 38.42 16.09
N THR A 296 -14.30 38.49 17.42
CA THR A 296 -14.87 37.40 18.23
C THR A 296 -16.31 37.09 17.82
N LYS A 297 -17.13 38.14 17.58
CA LYS A 297 -18.51 37.97 17.07
C LYS A 297 -18.51 37.30 15.68
N TYR A 298 -17.67 37.76 14.76
CA TYR A 298 -17.53 37.17 13.42
C TYR A 298 -17.13 35.69 13.45
N LEU A 299 -16.12 35.33 14.26
CA LEU A 299 -15.68 33.94 14.42
C LEU A 299 -16.80 33.06 14.97
N SER A 300 -17.54 33.54 15.98
CA SER A 300 -18.65 32.79 16.58
C SER A 300 -19.77 32.49 15.58
N LEU A 301 -20.16 33.47 14.77
CA LEU A 301 -21.16 33.29 13.71
C LEU A 301 -20.66 32.29 12.66
N ARG A 302 -19.40 32.41 12.24
CA ARG A 302 -18.83 31.51 11.23
C ARG A 302 -18.73 30.07 11.73
N LEU A 303 -18.42 29.89 13.01
CA LEU A 303 -18.38 28.59 13.67
C LEU A 303 -19.78 27.95 13.77
N ILE A 304 -20.81 28.74 14.09
CA ILE A 304 -22.22 28.28 14.09
C ILE A 304 -22.62 27.81 12.69
N ILE A 305 -22.33 28.60 11.65
CA ILE A 305 -22.62 28.24 10.24
C ILE A 305 -21.92 26.93 9.85
N LEU A 306 -20.66 26.75 10.24
CA LEU A 306 -19.90 25.52 9.98
C LEU A 306 -20.54 24.31 10.68
N ARG A 307 -20.87 24.42 11.96
CA ARG A 307 -21.55 23.36 12.72
C ARG A 307 -22.92 23.01 12.11
N GLN A 308 -23.69 24.00 11.67
CA GLN A 308 -24.96 23.77 10.98
C GLN A 308 -24.78 23.03 9.66
N ARG A 309 -23.78 23.41 8.84
CA ARG A 309 -23.46 22.71 7.60
C ARG A 309 -23.06 21.26 7.86
N GLU A 310 -22.23 21.00 8.87
CA GLU A 310 -21.86 19.64 9.25
C GLU A 310 -23.06 18.83 9.72
N LYS A 311 -23.94 19.41 10.54
CA LYS A 311 -25.20 18.78 10.96
C LYS A 311 -26.09 18.43 9.76
N LYS A 312 -26.22 19.34 8.78
CA LYS A 312 -26.97 19.10 7.53
C LYS A 312 -26.34 17.98 6.69
N ILE A 313 -25.01 17.96 6.55
CA ILE A 313 -24.32 16.90 5.81
C ILE A 313 -24.50 15.56 6.52
N LYS A 314 -24.36 15.51 7.86
CA LYS A 314 -24.59 14.30 8.65
C LYS A 314 -26.03 13.81 8.52
N SER A 315 -27.02 14.71 8.58
CA SER A 315 -28.43 14.34 8.45
C SER A 315 -28.76 13.85 7.04
N HIS A 316 -28.25 14.50 5.99
CA HIS A 316 -28.39 14.02 4.61
C HIS A 316 -27.73 12.66 4.40
N PHE A 317 -26.53 12.46 4.96
CA PHE A 317 -25.84 11.17 4.91
C PHE A 317 -26.62 10.07 5.64
N GLN A 318 -27.21 10.38 6.79
CA GLN A 318 -28.09 9.45 7.52
C GLN A 318 -29.36 9.11 6.72
N LYS A 319 -30.04 10.11 6.14
CA LYS A 319 -31.20 9.92 5.25
C LYS A 319 -30.84 9.02 4.07
N MET A 320 -29.70 9.29 3.42
CA MET A 320 -29.19 8.48 2.31
C MET A 320 -28.90 7.04 2.77
N LYS A 321 -28.24 6.86 3.92
CA LYS A 321 -27.97 5.53 4.50
C LYS A 321 -29.26 4.76 4.83
N GLN A 322 -30.28 5.45 5.35
CA GLN A 322 -31.60 4.86 5.62
C GLN A 322 -32.30 4.47 4.31
N ALA A 323 -32.26 5.32 3.28
CA ALA A 323 -32.81 5.02 1.96
C ALA A 323 -32.13 3.79 1.33
N PHE A 324 -30.80 3.70 1.40
CA PHE A 324 -30.07 2.50 0.97
C PHE A 324 -30.45 1.24 1.75
N LYS A 325 -30.65 1.36 3.08
CA LYS A 325 -31.09 0.22 3.91
C LYS A 325 -32.51 -0.23 3.52
N LYS A 326 -33.44 0.70 3.30
CA LYS A 326 -34.82 0.43 2.85
C LYS A 326 -34.83 -0.21 1.47
N ARG A 327 -34.05 0.30 0.52
CA ARG A 327 -33.91 -0.28 -0.82
C ARG A 327 -33.40 -1.72 -0.76
N LYS A 328 -32.35 -1.98 0.01
CA LYS A 328 -31.80 -3.33 0.20
C LYS A 328 -32.80 -4.29 0.88
N GLN A 329 -33.64 -3.81 1.79
CA GLN A 329 -34.71 -4.61 2.40
C GLN A 329 -35.80 -4.92 1.38
N ASN A 330 -36.19 -3.96 0.53
CA ASN A 330 -37.18 -4.17 -0.53
C ASN A 330 -36.68 -5.16 -1.58
N GLU A 331 -35.42 -5.07 -2.01
CA GLU A 331 -34.79 -6.03 -2.93
C GLU A 331 -34.83 -7.46 -2.36
N LYS A 332 -34.54 -7.63 -1.06
CA LYS A 332 -34.66 -8.94 -0.39
C LYS A 332 -36.10 -9.46 -0.33
N LYS A 333 -37.08 -8.59 -0.09
CA LYS A 333 -38.51 -8.96 -0.09
C LYS A 333 -38.95 -9.41 -1.48
N GLN A 334 -38.58 -8.66 -2.52
CA GLN A 334 -38.87 -9.02 -3.91
C GLN A 334 -38.23 -10.36 -4.29
N GLN A 335 -36.97 -10.59 -3.93
CA GLN A 335 -36.30 -11.88 -4.16
C GLN A 335 -37.03 -13.06 -3.50
N LYS A 336 -37.54 -12.89 -2.28
CA LYS A 336 -38.36 -13.93 -1.61
C LYS A 336 -39.68 -14.18 -2.32
N ILE A 337 -40.36 -13.13 -2.78
CA ILE A 337 -41.62 -13.26 -3.54
C ILE A 337 -41.38 -14.05 -4.82
N VAL A 338 -40.33 -13.72 -5.58
CA VAL A 338 -39.96 -14.44 -6.82
C VAL A 338 -39.59 -15.90 -6.55
N LEU A 339 -38.85 -16.18 -5.46
CA LEU A 339 -38.50 -17.55 -5.08
C LEU A 339 -39.76 -18.37 -4.74
N ASN A 340 -40.68 -17.79 -3.96
CA ASN A 340 -41.93 -18.45 -3.57
C ASN A 340 -42.86 -18.68 -4.77
N SER A 341 -42.94 -17.72 -5.72
CA SER A 341 -43.74 -17.91 -6.94
C SER A 341 -43.18 -19.03 -7.83
N ASN A 342 -41.85 -19.17 -7.89
CA ASN A 342 -41.22 -20.23 -8.66
C ASN A 342 -41.42 -21.61 -8.01
N LEU A 343 -41.34 -21.69 -6.68
CA LEU A 343 -41.67 -22.92 -5.93
C LEU A 343 -43.12 -23.35 -6.16
N SER A 344 -44.06 -22.40 -6.12
CA SER A 344 -45.47 -22.66 -6.40
C SER A 344 -45.70 -23.19 -7.82
N LYS A 345 -45.08 -22.57 -8.84
CA LYS A 345 -45.13 -23.03 -10.23
C LYS A 345 -44.54 -24.43 -10.42
N ASN A 346 -43.40 -24.73 -9.80
CA ASN A 346 -42.80 -26.06 -9.89
C ASN A 346 -43.70 -27.13 -9.23
N ASN A 347 -44.32 -26.82 -8.11
CA ASN A 347 -45.27 -27.74 -7.46
C ASN A 347 -46.51 -28.00 -8.32
N THR A 348 -47.05 -26.96 -8.99
CA THR A 348 -48.18 -27.14 -9.91
C THR A 348 -47.78 -27.94 -11.16
N MET A 349 -46.58 -27.71 -11.71
CA MET A 349 -46.07 -28.46 -12.85
C MET A 349 -45.85 -29.95 -12.51
N ASN A 350 -45.29 -30.25 -11.33
CA ASN A 350 -45.14 -31.62 -10.84
C ASN A 350 -46.49 -32.32 -10.60
N LEU A 351 -47.49 -31.60 -10.09
CA LEU A 351 -48.85 -32.12 -9.95
C LEU A 351 -49.47 -32.48 -11.30
N LEU A 352 -49.30 -31.63 -12.32
CA LEU A 352 -49.79 -31.90 -13.68
C LEU A 352 -49.09 -33.10 -14.32
N LEU A 353 -47.77 -33.23 -14.15
CA LEU A 353 -47.00 -34.38 -14.64
C LEU A 353 -47.43 -35.69 -13.99
N ASN A 354 -47.68 -35.70 -12.67
CA ASN A 354 -48.18 -36.87 -11.97
C ASN A 354 -49.60 -37.25 -12.43
N GLN A 355 -50.45 -36.26 -12.74
CA GLN A 355 -51.79 -36.52 -13.28
C GLN A 355 -51.75 -37.08 -14.70
N SER A 356 -50.84 -36.62 -15.57
CA SER A 356 -50.69 -37.18 -16.91
C SER A 356 -50.17 -38.62 -16.88
N GLN A 357 -49.17 -38.91 -16.03
CA GLN A 357 -48.65 -40.28 -15.86
C GLN A 357 -49.71 -41.25 -15.34
N LYS A 358 -50.59 -40.79 -14.43
CA LYS A 358 -51.68 -41.62 -13.92
C LYS A 358 -52.72 -41.96 -15.00
N LYS A 359 -53.04 -41.01 -15.88
CA LYS A 359 -53.96 -41.24 -17.02
C LYS A 359 -53.39 -42.18 -18.07
N GLU A 360 -52.07 -42.20 -18.28
CA GLU A 360 -51.43 -43.18 -19.17
C GLU A 360 -51.50 -44.59 -18.58
N PHE A 361 -51.31 -44.74 -17.27
CA PHE A 361 -51.43 -46.03 -16.59
C PHE A 361 -52.87 -46.59 -16.60
N ASP A 362 -53.89 -45.75 -16.48
CA ASP A 362 -55.29 -46.20 -16.48
C ASP A 362 -55.80 -46.58 -17.90
N ASN A 363 -55.10 -46.17 -18.96
CA ASN A 363 -55.41 -46.47 -20.36
C ASN A 363 -54.58 -47.63 -20.95
N SER A 364 -53.68 -48.22 -20.16
CA SER A 364 -52.84 -49.38 -20.51
C SER A 364 -53.39 -50.62 -19.83
#